data_AF-A0A430HV42-F1
#
_entry.id   AF-A0A430HV42-F1
#
_cell.length_a   1.000
_cell.length_b   1.000
_cell.length_c   1.000
_cell.angle_alpha   90.00
_cell.angle_beta   90.00
_cell.angle_gamma   90.00
#
_symmetry.space_group_name_H-M   'P 1'
#
loop_
_entity.id
_entity.type
_entity.pdbx_description
1 polymer ?
#
loop_
_entity_poly.entity_id
_entity_poly.type
_entity_poly.pdbx_seq_one_letter_code
_entity_poly.pdbx_strand_id
1 'polypeptide(L)' 'MNLSNSTYSRPVKTVIVPAAGMGTRFLPVTKTVPKELLPVVDTPGIELIAEEANALGATRLAVIVAPNKQEV' A
#
# COMPACT_ATOMS: atom_id res chain seq x y z
N MET A 1 8.64 -0.58 -20.69
CA MET A 1 8.14 0.78 -20.99
C MET A 1 8.78 1.71 -19.97
N ASN A 2 9.78 2.51 -20.37
CA ASN A 2 10.44 3.47 -19.49
C ASN A 2 9.63 4.76 -19.46
N LEU A 3 8.87 4.96 -18.39
CA LEU A 3 8.24 6.25 -18.09
C LEU A 3 9.38 7.22 -17.75
N SER A 4 9.58 8.23 -18.59
CA SER A 4 10.56 9.29 -18.37
C SER A 4 10.24 10.04 -17.08
N ASN A 5 11.18 10.00 -16.13
CA ASN A 5 11.10 10.54 -14.76
C ASN A 5 11.03 12.09 -14.66
N SER A 6 10.36 12.79 -15.58
CA SER A 6 10.47 14.27 -15.71
C SER A 6 9.15 15.04 -15.61
N THR A 7 8.02 14.44 -15.22
CA THR A 7 6.74 15.16 -15.15
C THR A 7 6.49 15.86 -13.81
N TYR A 8 7.22 15.49 -12.75
CA TYR A 8 7.10 16.15 -11.46
C TYR A 8 8.24 17.14 -11.26
N SER A 9 7.91 18.44 -11.21
CA SER A 9 8.85 19.54 -10.89
C SER A 9 9.62 19.33 -9.57
N ARG A 10 9.12 18.44 -8.70
CA ARG A 10 9.80 17.97 -7.49
C ARG A 10 9.55 16.47 -7.32
N PRO A 11 10.56 15.67 -6.94
CA PRO A 11 10.36 14.25 -6.67
C PRO A 11 9.30 14.06 -5.58
N VAL A 12 8.44 13.05 -5.75
CA VAL A 12 7.48 12.67 -4.71
C VAL A 12 8.30 12.31 -3.47
N LYS A 13 8.03 12.94 -2.33
CA LYS A 13 8.78 12.67 -1.09
C LYS A 13 8.13 11.58 -0.26
N THR A 14 6.81 11.62 -0.16
CA THR A 14 6.02 10.76 0.71
C THR A 14 4.80 10.27 -0.04
N VAL A 15 4.58 8.96 -0.02
CA VAL A 15 3.34 8.30 -0.42
C VAL A 15 2.60 7.85 0.84
N ILE A 16 1.28 8.03 0.87
CA ILE A 16 0.44 7.70 2.02
C ILE A 16 -0.55 6.62 1.60
N VAL A 17 -0.58 5.51 2.35
CA VAL A 17 -1.48 4.38 2.12
C VAL A 17 -2.49 4.29 3.27
N PRO A 18 -3.76 4.64 3.03
CA PRO A 18 -4.80 4.50 4.05
C PRO A 18 -5.21 3.03 4.21
N ALA A 19 -4.70 2.39 5.26
CA ALA A 19 -4.92 1.00 5.63
C ALA A 19 -5.80 0.84 6.87
N ALA A 20 -6.74 1.75 7.10
CA ALA A 20 -7.55 1.81 8.34
C ALA A 20 -8.93 1.11 8.24
N GLY A 21 -9.24 0.45 7.12
CA GLY A 21 -10.55 -0.19 6.91
C GLY A 21 -10.67 -1.58 7.55
N MET A 22 -11.90 -1.97 7.94
CA MET A 22 -12.25 -3.23 8.62
C MET A 22 -12.28 -4.49 7.72
N GLY A 23 -12.04 -4.37 6.41
CA GLY A 23 -11.94 -5.55 5.52
C GLY A 23 -13.21 -6.38 5.33
N THR A 24 -14.39 -5.95 5.79
CA THR A 24 -15.61 -6.79 5.92
C THR A 24 -16.11 -7.48 4.65
N ARG A 25 -15.79 -6.95 3.46
CA ARG A 25 -16.20 -7.54 2.17
C ARG A 25 -15.45 -8.83 1.80
N PHE A 26 -14.32 -9.08 2.46
CA PHE A 26 -13.44 -10.23 2.22
C PHE A 26 -13.41 -11.18 3.42
N LEU A 27 -14.43 -11.11 4.28
CA LEU A 27 -14.60 -12.12 5.33
C LEU A 27 -14.88 -13.50 4.69
N PRO A 28 -14.38 -14.59 5.31
CA PRO A 28 -13.72 -14.63 6.61
C PRO A 28 -12.21 -14.32 6.57
N VAL A 29 -11.62 -14.19 5.37
CA VAL A 29 -10.16 -14.08 5.19
C VAL A 29 -9.59 -12.86 5.93
N THR A 30 -10.29 -11.73 5.85
CA THR A 30 -9.88 -10.47 6.50
C THR A 30 -10.09 -10.42 8.01
N LYS A 31 -10.47 -11.54 8.63
CA LYS A 31 -10.51 -11.66 10.10
C LYS A 31 -9.13 -11.86 10.71
N THR A 32 -8.21 -12.50 9.96
CA THR A 32 -6.87 -12.85 10.43
C THR A 32 -5.77 -12.28 9.55
N VAL A 33 -6.09 -11.89 8.31
CA VAL A 33 -5.13 -11.30 7.39
C VAL A 33 -5.61 -9.90 7.00
N PRO A 34 -4.83 -8.84 7.25
CA PRO A 34 -5.20 -7.51 6.81
C PRO A 34 -5.46 -7.48 5.31
N LYS A 35 -6.50 -6.76 4.88
CA LYS A 35 -6.87 -6.71 3.45
C LYS A 35 -5.72 -6.24 2.55
N GLU A 36 -4.82 -5.40 3.08
CA GLU A 36 -3.65 -4.86 2.36
C GLU A 36 -2.57 -5.91 2.11
N LEU A 37 -2.59 -7.02 2.85
CA LEU A 37 -1.69 -8.16 2.69
C LEU A 37 -2.29 -9.28 1.83
N LEU A 38 -3.55 -9.17 1.41
CA LEU A 38 -4.14 -10.14 0.50
C LEU A 38 -3.37 -10.12 -0.83
N PRO A 39 -3.00 -11.29 -1.37
CA PRO A 39 -2.22 -11.35 -2.57
C PRO A 39 -3.07 -11.06 -3.80
N VAL A 40 -2.48 -10.34 -4.75
CA VAL A 40 -2.91 -10.29 -6.14
C VAL A 40 -2.03 -11.28 -6.90
N VAL A 41 -2.60 -12.42 -7.27
CA VAL A 41 -1.85 -13.59 -7.73
C VAL A 41 -0.89 -14.04 -6.61
N ASP A 42 0.40 -13.69 -6.70
CA ASP A 42 1.43 -14.12 -5.75
C ASP A 42 1.98 -12.96 -4.91
N THR A 43 1.62 -11.71 -5.23
CA THR A 43 2.21 -10.51 -4.62
C THR A 43 1.22 -9.83 -3.68
N PRO A 44 1.57 -9.58 -2.40
CA PRO A 44 0.74 -8.79 -1.49
C PRO A 44 0.41 -7.41 -2.06
N GLY A 45 -0.83 -6.95 -1.89
CA GLY A 45 -1.25 -5.65 -2.43
C GLY A 45 -0.39 -4.47 -1.95
N ILE A 46 0.09 -4.49 -0.71
CA ILE A 46 0.97 -3.45 -0.16
C ILE A 46 2.34 -3.38 -0.86
N GLU A 47 2.84 -4.51 -1.38
CA GLU A 47 4.11 -4.58 -2.09
C GLU A 47 4.00 -3.91 -3.45
N LEU A 48 2.90 -4.14 -4.18
CA LEU A 48 2.62 -3.44 -5.44
C LEU A 48 2.61 -1.92 -5.24
N ILE A 49 2.02 -1.43 -4.14
CA ILE A 49 2.00 0.00 -3.81
C ILE A 49 3.41 0.52 -3.49
N ALA A 50 4.24 -0.29 -2.83
CA ALA A 50 5.63 0.08 -2.53
C ALA A 50 6.48 0.16 -3.80
N GLU A 51 6.27 -0.75 -4.77
CA GLU A 51 6.92 -0.71 -6.08
C GLU A 51 6.54 0.55 -6.87
N GLU A 52 5.25 0.90 -6.89
CA GLU A 52 4.76 2.14 -7.50
C GLU A 52 5.36 3.39 -6.84
N ALA A 53 5.40 3.41 -5.50
CA ALA A 53 6.01 4.51 -4.76
C ALA A 53 7.50 4.66 -5.08
N ASN A 54 8.23 3.53 -5.17
CA ASN A 54 9.63 3.52 -5.57
C ASN A 54 9.84 4.03 -7.00
N ALA A 55 8.98 3.62 -7.94
CA ALA A 55 9.02 4.09 -9.32
C ALA A 55 8.83 5.62 -9.43
N LEU A 56 8.06 6.23 -8.51
CA LEU A 56 7.87 7.68 -8.40
C LEU A 56 9.04 8.42 -7.71
N GLY A 57 10.05 7.68 -7.22
CA GLY A 57 11.17 8.24 -6.45
C GLY A 57 10.79 8.63 -5.01
N ALA A 58 9.74 8.01 -4.45
CA ALA A 58 9.31 8.28 -3.09
C ALA A 58 10.38 7.87 -2.07
N THR A 59 10.77 8.80 -1.20
CA THR A 59 11.70 8.53 -0.10
C THR A 59 11.01 7.96 1.14
N ARG A 60 9.67 7.99 1.19
CA ARG A 60 8.87 7.55 2.33
C ARG A 60 7.55 6.96 1.86
N LEU A 61 7.21 5.81 2.42
CA LEU A 61 5.88 5.21 2.35
C LEU A 61 5.29 5.20 3.76
N ALA A 62 4.16 5.87 3.97
CA ALA A 62 3.48 5.95 5.25
C ALA A 62 2.16 5.17 5.19
N VAL A 63 2.10 4.05 5.92
CA VAL A 63 0.87 3.25 6.03
C VAL A 63 0.08 3.70 7.25
N ILE A 64 -1.13 4.18 7.03
CA ILE A 64 -2.00 4.71 8.09
C ILE A 64 -3.00 3.64 8.51
N VAL A 65 -2.82 3.12 9.72
CA VAL A 65 -3.68 2.06 10.29
C VAL A 65 -4.61 2.62 11.36
N ALA A 66 -5.76 1.96 11.59
CA ALA A 66 -6.63 2.31 12.72
C ALA A 66 -6.05 1.79 14.04
N PRO A 67 -6.28 2.46 15.19
CA PRO A 67 -5.74 2.04 16.49
C PRO A 67 -6.09 0.59 16.86
N ASN A 68 -7.30 0.15 16.51
CA ASN A 68 -7.82 -1.18 16.82
C ASN A 68 -7.46 -2.22 15.73
N LYS A 69 -6.62 -1.84 14.76
CA LYS A 69 -6.13 -2.72 13.68
C LYS A 69 -4.79 -3.37 14.04
N GLN A 70 -4.56 -3.59 15.34
CA GLN A 70 -3.58 -4.58 15.79
C GLN A 70 -4.24 -5.95 15.63
N GLU A 71 -4.28 -6.41 14.38
CA GLU A 71 -4.71 -7.76 14.04
C GLU A 71 -3.66 -8.74 14.59
N VAL A 72 -4.15 -9.73 15.35
CA VAL A 72 -3.37 -10.86 15.89
C VAL A 72 -2.86 -11.73 14.75
#